data_AF-A0A914SH99-F1
#
_entry.id   AF-A0A914SH99-F1
#
_cell.length_a   1.000
_cell.length_b   1.000
_cell.length_c   1.000
_cell.angle_alpha   90.00
_cell.angle_beta   90.00
_cell.angle_gamma   90.00
#
_symmetry.space_group_name_H-M   'P 1'
#
loop_
_entity.id
_entity.type
_entity.pdbx_description
1 polymer ?
#
loop_
_entity_poly.entity_id
_entity_poly.type
_entity_poly.pdbx_seq_one_letter_code
_entity_poly.pdbx_strand_id
1 'polypeptide(L)'
;MKKKAGTKRTKKSRASTQQEDSGASKDGGGVSKMQPTTSNAPAPPTAEGGKVAVATCAKNAKEEVKKWAARALDKGVNGLREEFAELKRYCPPDMSIATFQAHWEAGRNRYKDVPCQDKLRIILKWPGQQHDYIHANYVATPISEKRFICTQGPLDCTITDFWHMVIQEETETLI
;
A
#
# COMPACT_ATOMS: atom_id res chain seq x y z
N MET A 1 38.01 12.86 46.30
CA MET A 1 39.29 12.39 45.72
C MET A 1 39.16 10.94 45.31
N LYS A 2 39.21 10.64 44.00
CA LYS A 2 39.87 9.48 43.36
C LYS A 2 39.70 9.62 41.84
N LYS A 3 40.81 9.40 41.13
CA LYS A 3 41.13 9.79 39.75
C LYS A 3 40.89 8.64 38.77
N LYS A 4 40.59 9.01 37.50
CA LYS A 4 40.95 8.39 36.19
C LYS A 4 40.49 6.93 35.96
N ALA A 5 40.21 6.47 34.74
CA ALA A 5 40.89 6.72 33.47
C ALA A 5 39.96 6.63 32.26
N GLY A 6 40.28 7.42 31.23
CA GLY A 6 39.71 7.29 29.90
C GLY A 6 40.48 6.27 29.07
N THR A 7 39.77 5.64 28.14
CA THR A 7 40.36 4.86 27.05
C THR A 7 40.10 5.58 25.74
N LYS A 8 41.20 5.95 25.07
CA LYS A 8 41.26 6.58 23.75
C LYS A 8 41.96 5.60 22.81
N ARG A 9 41.62 5.72 21.51
CA ARG A 9 42.23 5.12 20.29
C ARG A 9 41.66 3.75 19.91
N THR A 10 41.43 3.43 18.63
CA THR A 10 42.11 3.85 17.39
C THR A 10 41.16 3.91 16.19
N LYS A 11 41.17 5.02 15.43
CA LYS A 11 40.76 5.03 14.01
C LYS A 11 41.83 4.29 13.21
N LYS A 12 41.44 3.29 12.42
CA LYS A 12 42.32 2.64 11.42
C LYS A 12 41.78 2.98 10.04
N SER A 13 42.43 3.94 9.40
CA SER A 13 42.30 4.27 7.98
C SER A 13 43.11 3.27 7.15
N ARG A 14 42.54 2.74 6.08
CA ARG A 14 43.26 2.06 4.98
C ARG A 14 42.43 2.28 3.71
N ALA A 15 42.79 3.32 2.97
CA ALA A 15 43.58 3.26 1.74
C ALA A 15 42.75 2.76 0.55
N SER A 16 42.25 3.75 -0.19
CA SER A 16 41.77 3.68 -1.55
C SER A 16 42.90 3.30 -2.50
N THR A 17 42.68 2.26 -3.31
CA THR A 17 43.45 2.03 -4.54
C THR A 17 42.49 2.25 -5.70
N GLN A 18 42.69 3.35 -6.41
CA GLN A 18 42.18 3.58 -7.74
C GLN A 18 42.95 2.67 -8.70
N GLN A 19 42.23 1.98 -9.57
CA GLN A 19 42.81 1.43 -10.80
C GLN A 19 41.88 1.85 -11.93
N GLU A 20 42.36 2.84 -12.68
CA GLU A 20 41.83 3.25 -13.97
C GLU A 20 42.23 2.18 -14.98
N ASP A 21 41.27 1.70 -15.78
CA ASP A 21 41.59 1.11 -17.07
C ASP A 21 40.67 1.71 -18.15
N SER A 22 41.34 2.21 -19.16
CA SER A 22 40.86 2.95 -20.30
C SER A 22 40.65 1.97 -21.46
N GLY A 23 39.41 1.82 -21.91
CA GLY A 23 39.08 0.98 -23.06
C GLY A 23 37.97 1.60 -23.90
N ALA A 24 38.32 2.62 -24.67
CA ALA A 24 37.46 3.15 -25.72
C ALA A 24 37.47 2.18 -26.91
N SER A 25 36.30 1.66 -27.29
CA SER A 25 36.10 1.11 -28.63
C SER A 25 34.88 1.76 -29.27
N LYS A 26 35.14 2.43 -30.40
CA LYS A 26 34.16 2.97 -31.32
C LYS A 26 33.65 1.83 -32.19
N ASP A 27 32.34 1.78 -32.38
CA ASP A 27 31.63 1.34 -33.60
C ASP A 27 30.18 1.83 -33.41
N GLY A 28 29.55 2.61 -34.28
CA GLY A 28 29.73 2.73 -35.73
C GLY A 28 28.70 1.84 -36.42
N GLY A 29 27.41 2.17 -36.37
CA GLY A 29 26.40 1.35 -37.05
C GLY A 29 24.95 1.85 -37.01
N GLY A 30 24.58 2.64 -38.02
CA GLY A 30 23.29 2.57 -38.73
C GLY A 30 21.99 2.73 -37.94
N VAL A 31 21.47 3.95 -37.88
CA VAL A 31 20.04 4.20 -37.63
C VAL A 31 19.25 3.79 -38.87
N SER A 32 18.63 2.61 -38.83
CA SER A 32 17.70 2.16 -39.87
C SER A 32 16.28 2.58 -39.50
N LYS A 33 15.71 3.44 -40.34
CA LYS A 33 14.38 4.04 -40.25
C LYS A 33 13.32 2.96 -40.53
N MET A 34 12.72 2.37 -39.49
CA MET A 34 11.56 1.48 -39.65
C MET A 34 10.30 2.31 -39.93
N GLN A 35 9.69 2.04 -41.08
CA GLN A 35 8.37 2.55 -41.47
C GLN A 35 7.26 1.88 -40.64
N PRO A 36 6.14 2.57 -40.37
CA PRO A 36 5.04 2.01 -39.60
C PRO A 36 4.25 1.01 -40.44
N THR A 37 4.30 -0.26 -40.06
CA THR A 37 3.39 -1.29 -40.58
C THR A 37 2.05 -1.16 -39.88
N THR A 38 1.00 -0.81 -40.63
CA THR A 38 -0.38 -0.77 -40.16
C THR A 38 -0.88 -2.20 -39.89
N SER A 39 -0.79 -2.67 -38.64
CA SER A 39 -1.50 -3.87 -38.22
C SER A 39 -2.92 -3.50 -37.80
N ASN A 40 -3.91 -3.93 -38.57
CA ASN A 40 -5.32 -3.91 -38.20
C ASN A 40 -5.54 -4.84 -36.99
N ALA A 41 -5.54 -4.27 -35.78
CA ALA A 41 -6.04 -4.94 -34.60
C ALA A 41 -7.54 -4.62 -34.43
N PRO A 42 -8.41 -5.61 -34.20
CA PRO A 42 -9.82 -5.34 -33.89
C PRO A 42 -9.91 -4.57 -32.57
N ALA A 43 -10.75 -3.54 -32.54
CA ALA A 43 -11.00 -2.71 -31.37
C ALA A 43 -11.43 -3.58 -30.17
N PRO A 44 -11.01 -3.25 -28.94
CA PRO A 44 -11.53 -3.91 -27.75
C PRO A 44 -13.05 -3.72 -27.66
N PRO A 45 -13.80 -4.72 -27.16
CA PRO A 45 -15.23 -4.56 -26.94
C PRO A 45 -15.47 -3.38 -26.00
N THR A 46 -16.29 -2.43 -26.46
CA THR A 46 -16.79 -1.31 -25.68
C THR A 46 -17.32 -1.84 -24.36
N ALA A 47 -16.66 -1.49 -23.25
CA ALA A 47 -17.16 -1.78 -21.91
C ALA A 47 -18.53 -1.11 -21.80
N GLU A 48 -19.59 -1.92 -21.78
CA GLU A 48 -20.92 -1.43 -21.49
C GLU A 48 -20.90 -0.81 -20.10
N GLY A 49 -21.21 0.48 -20.04
CA GLY A 49 -21.22 1.26 -18.81
C GLY A 49 -22.24 0.71 -17.83
N GLY A 50 -21.80 -0.22 -16.98
CA GLY A 50 -22.51 -0.60 -15.78
C GLY A 50 -22.75 0.66 -14.96
N LYS A 51 -24.02 0.95 -14.67
CA LYS A 51 -24.38 2.08 -13.80
C LYS A 51 -23.61 1.93 -12.49
N VAL A 52 -22.67 2.83 -12.23
CA VAL A 52 -21.98 2.91 -10.95
C VAL A 52 -23.07 3.03 -9.89
N ALA A 53 -23.21 2.01 -9.05
CA ALA A 53 -24.16 2.03 -7.93
C ALA A 53 -23.67 3.10 -6.94
N VAL A 54 -24.15 4.33 -7.08
CA VAL A 54 -23.91 5.40 -6.12
C VAL A 54 -24.96 5.29 -5.03
N ALA A 55 -24.53 5.28 -3.77
CA ALA A 55 -25.43 5.29 -2.63
C ALA A 55 -26.37 6.50 -2.75
N THR A 56 -27.68 6.26 -2.79
CA THR A 56 -28.66 7.34 -2.82
C THR A 56 -28.70 8.01 -1.45
N CYS A 57 -28.63 9.34 -1.43
CA CYS A 57 -28.76 10.08 -0.18
C CYS A 57 -30.16 9.88 0.40
N ALA A 58 -30.24 9.50 1.68
CA ALA A 58 -31.51 9.40 2.38
C ALA A 58 -32.26 10.75 2.35
N LYS A 59 -33.60 10.70 2.32
CA LYS A 59 -34.44 11.92 2.25
C LYS A 59 -34.17 12.90 3.39
N ASN A 60 -33.76 12.40 4.55
CA ASN A 60 -33.41 13.17 5.75
C ASN A 60 -31.91 13.44 5.92
N ALA A 61 -31.05 13.11 4.94
CA ALA A 61 -29.59 13.19 5.09
C ALA A 61 -29.12 14.58 5.53
N LYS A 62 -29.73 15.66 5.00
CA LYS A 62 -29.41 17.03 5.39
C LYS A 62 -29.63 17.28 6.89
N GLU A 63 -30.74 16.79 7.44
CA GLU A 63 -31.06 16.98 8.85
C GLU A 63 -30.15 16.14 9.75
N GLU A 64 -29.82 14.91 9.35
CA GLU A 64 -28.89 14.07 10.11
C GLU A 64 -27.46 14.64 10.11
N VAL A 65 -26.99 15.14 8.96
CA VAL A 65 -25.69 15.82 8.87
C VAL A 65 -25.68 17.09 9.73
N LYS A 66 -26.77 17.86 9.73
CA LYS A 66 -26.89 19.06 10.56
C LYS A 66 -26.83 18.73 12.05
N LYS A 67 -27.55 17.70 12.50
CA LYS A 67 -27.50 17.21 13.89
C LYS A 67 -26.09 16.75 14.27
N TRP A 68 -25.45 15.96 13.41
CA TRP A 68 -24.08 15.47 13.62
C TRP A 68 -23.07 16.63 13.74
N ALA A 69 -23.16 17.62 12.85
CA ALA A 69 -22.29 18.79 12.85
C ALA A 69 -22.49 19.64 14.10
N ALA A 70 -23.74 19.89 14.49
CA ALA A 70 -24.06 20.62 15.73
C ALA A 70 -23.48 19.90 16.96
N ARG A 71 -23.63 18.57 17.07
CA ARG A 71 -23.05 17.77 18.15
C ARG A 71 -21.51 17.85 18.16
N ALA A 72 -20.87 17.77 16.99
CA ALA A 72 -19.41 17.89 16.89
C ALA A 72 -18.91 19.26 17.37
N LEU A 73 -19.63 20.35 17.02
CA LEU A 73 -19.30 21.70 17.44
C LEU A 73 -19.50 21.90 18.95
N ASP A 74 -20.62 21.43 19.50
CA ASP A 74 -20.94 21.51 20.93
C ASP A 74 -19.91 20.74 21.79
N LYS A 75 -19.52 19.54 21.34
CA LYS A 75 -18.53 18.71 22.02
C LYS A 75 -17.12 19.32 22.02
N GLY A 76 -16.81 20.12 21.00
CA GLY A 76 -15.53 20.80 20.84
C GLY A 76 -14.34 19.84 20.68
N VAL A 77 -13.15 20.42 20.52
CA VAL A 77 -11.92 19.65 20.23
C VAL A 77 -11.56 18.67 21.34
N ASN A 78 -11.72 19.08 22.61
CA ASN A 78 -11.38 18.24 23.75
C ASN A 78 -12.29 17.02 23.85
N GLY A 79 -13.60 17.20 23.72
CA GLY A 79 -14.53 16.07 23.76
C GLY A 79 -14.35 15.12 22.57
N LEU A 80 -14.07 15.64 21.37
CA LEU A 80 -13.76 14.78 20.21
C LEU A 80 -12.46 14.00 20.41
N ARG A 81 -11.47 14.58 21.09
CA ARG A 81 -10.22 13.87 21.44
C ARG A 81 -10.47 12.72 22.42
N GLU A 82 -11.35 12.92 23.38
CA GLU A 82 -11.76 11.87 24.34
C GLU A 82 -12.46 10.71 23.62
N GLU A 83 -13.44 11.00 22.74
CA GLU A 83 -14.08 9.96 21.91
C GLU A 83 -13.06 9.19 21.07
N PHE A 84 -12.13 9.89 20.42
CA PHE A 84 -11.08 9.24 19.66
C PHE A 84 -10.18 8.37 20.55
N ALA A 85 -9.87 8.81 21.77
CA ALA A 85 -9.04 8.06 22.70
C ALA A 85 -9.69 6.75 23.17
N GLU A 86 -11.02 6.71 23.24
CA GLU A 86 -11.80 5.50 23.50
C GLU A 86 -11.80 4.56 22.28
N LEU A 87 -11.94 5.13 21.07
CA LEU A 87 -12.02 4.36 19.82
C LEU A 87 -10.68 3.80 19.34
N LYS A 88 -9.55 4.49 19.56
CA LYS A 88 -8.25 4.13 18.96
C LYS A 88 -7.73 2.73 19.34
N ARG A 89 -8.27 2.14 20.41
CA ARG A 89 -7.91 0.79 20.88
C ARG A 89 -8.94 -0.27 20.49
N TYR A 90 -9.97 0.11 19.75
CA TYR A 90 -10.99 -0.81 19.30
C TYR A 90 -10.36 -1.89 18.42
N CYS A 91 -10.54 -3.13 18.84
CA CYS A 91 -10.20 -4.33 18.09
C CYS A 91 -11.52 -5.10 17.91
N PRO A 92 -11.99 -5.36 16.68
CA PRO A 92 -13.18 -6.16 16.46
C PRO A 92 -13.10 -7.50 17.18
N PRO A 93 -14.21 -8.01 17.74
CA PRO A 93 -14.29 -9.39 18.21
C PRO A 93 -13.86 -10.33 17.08
N ASP A 94 -13.09 -11.36 17.42
CA ASP A 94 -12.58 -12.37 16.48
C ASP A 94 -11.59 -11.85 15.42
N MET A 95 -10.99 -10.66 15.60
CA MET A 95 -9.91 -10.20 14.75
C MET A 95 -8.65 -11.07 14.93
N SER A 96 -8.29 -11.80 13.88
CA SER A 96 -7.02 -12.54 13.77
C SER A 96 -6.02 -11.80 12.87
N ILE A 97 -4.74 -11.91 13.20
CA ILE A 97 -3.61 -11.31 12.48
C ILE A 97 -2.47 -12.33 12.27
N ALA A 98 -2.80 -13.62 12.26
CA ALA A 98 -1.84 -14.71 12.21
C ALA A 98 -1.02 -14.70 10.92
N THR A 99 -1.66 -14.41 9.77
CA THR A 99 -0.95 -14.32 8.49
C THR A 99 0.02 -13.14 8.49
N PHE A 100 -0.41 -11.98 9.02
CA PHE A 100 0.44 -10.81 9.19
C PHE A 100 1.69 -11.13 10.03
N GLN A 101 1.52 -11.82 11.16
CA GLN A 101 2.64 -12.22 12.03
C GLN A 101 3.57 -13.23 11.34
N ALA A 102 3.04 -14.21 10.61
CA ALA A 102 3.81 -15.23 9.92
C ALA A 102 4.75 -14.65 8.85
N HIS A 103 4.39 -13.51 8.25
CA HIS A 103 5.20 -12.82 7.24
C HIS A 103 6.12 -11.73 7.80
N TRP A 104 6.24 -11.61 9.13
CA TRP A 104 7.12 -10.62 9.76
C TRP A 104 8.59 -10.80 9.37
N GLU A 105 9.14 -12.01 9.54
CA GLU A 105 10.55 -12.32 9.23
C GLU A 105 10.85 -12.25 7.73
N ALA A 106 9.83 -12.36 6.87
CA ALA A 106 9.97 -12.19 5.43
C ALA A 106 10.07 -10.71 5.00
N GLY A 107 10.00 -9.75 5.95
CA GLY A 107 10.15 -8.32 5.67
C GLY A 107 9.00 -7.72 4.84
N ARG A 108 7.82 -8.34 4.85
CA ARG A 108 6.68 -7.96 3.99
C ARG A 108 5.76 -6.91 4.60
N ASN A 109 6.00 -6.56 5.86
CA ASN A 109 5.22 -5.59 6.63
C ASN A 109 6.08 -4.36 6.94
N ARG A 110 5.56 -3.16 6.65
CA ARG A 110 6.29 -1.92 6.91
C ARG A 110 6.38 -1.59 8.41
N TYR A 111 5.32 -1.86 9.16
CA TYR A 111 5.21 -1.48 10.57
C TYR A 111 4.66 -2.64 11.43
N LYS A 112 5.20 -2.83 12.64
CA LYS A 112 4.76 -3.88 13.58
C LYS A 112 3.39 -3.59 14.19
N ASP A 113 3.09 -2.31 14.37
CA ASP A 113 1.93 -1.77 15.07
C ASP A 113 0.77 -1.44 14.13
N VAL A 114 0.90 -1.74 12.84
CA VAL A 114 -0.17 -1.61 11.84
C VAL A 114 -0.54 -3.02 11.33
N PRO A 115 -1.44 -3.73 12.02
CA PRO A 115 -1.79 -5.11 11.67
C PRO A 115 -2.64 -5.19 10.38
N CYS A 116 -2.46 -6.27 9.64
CA CYS A 116 -3.37 -6.67 8.55
C CYS A 116 -4.30 -7.79 9.04
N GLN A 117 -5.61 -7.63 8.84
CA GLN A 117 -6.62 -8.56 9.34
C GLN A 117 -6.75 -9.80 8.45
N ASP A 118 -6.79 -10.99 9.03
CA ASP A 118 -6.94 -12.23 8.26
C ASP A 118 -8.29 -12.32 7.54
N LYS A 119 -9.38 -11.88 8.18
CA LYS A 119 -10.76 -12.05 7.66
C LYS A 119 -11.00 -11.31 6.34
N LEU A 120 -10.41 -10.14 6.17
CA LEU A 120 -10.65 -9.25 5.03
C LEU A 120 -9.40 -9.04 4.18
N ARG A 121 -8.33 -9.82 4.39
CA ARG A 121 -7.11 -9.65 3.58
C ARG A 121 -7.35 -10.01 2.14
N ILE A 122 -6.57 -9.38 1.26
CA ILE A 122 -6.44 -9.87 -0.10
C ILE A 122 -5.62 -11.16 -0.08
N ILE A 123 -6.10 -12.16 -0.80
CA ILE A 123 -5.41 -13.43 -1.03
C ILE A 123 -4.86 -13.38 -2.45
N LEU A 124 -3.53 -13.27 -2.60
CA LEU A 124 -2.90 -13.29 -3.91
C LEU A 124 -2.99 -14.68 -4.54
N LYS A 125 -3.46 -14.69 -5.78
CA LYS A 125 -3.68 -15.86 -6.63
C LYS A 125 -3.03 -15.61 -7.98
N TRP A 126 -1.70 -15.56 -7.98
CA TRP A 126 -0.92 -15.37 -9.20
C TRP A 126 -0.18 -16.65 -9.59
N PRO A 127 -0.14 -17.06 -10.87
CA PRO A 127 0.62 -18.23 -11.30
C PRO A 127 2.10 -18.13 -10.92
N GLY A 128 2.63 -19.16 -10.26
CA GLY A 128 4.04 -19.21 -9.84
C GLY A 128 4.37 -18.45 -8.55
N GLN A 129 3.37 -17.88 -7.88
CA GLN A 129 3.52 -17.18 -6.60
C GLN A 129 3.86 -18.16 -5.46
N GLN A 130 4.84 -17.81 -4.62
CA GLN A 130 5.33 -18.64 -3.50
C GLN A 130 4.48 -18.53 -2.22
N HIS A 131 3.67 -17.47 -2.11
CA HIS A 131 2.81 -17.18 -0.94
C HIS A 131 1.59 -16.38 -1.40
N ASP A 132 0.53 -16.36 -0.60
CA ASP A 132 -0.70 -15.63 -0.91
C ASP A 132 -0.80 -14.25 -0.24
N TYR A 133 0.27 -13.82 0.45
CA TYR A 133 0.24 -12.65 1.31
C TYR A 133 0.66 -11.33 0.65
N ILE A 134 -0.16 -10.30 0.86
CA ILE A 134 0.15 -8.88 0.76
C ILE A 134 -0.53 -8.14 1.91
N HIS A 135 0.09 -7.07 2.43
CA HIS A 135 -0.51 -6.25 3.49
C HIS A 135 -1.57 -5.31 2.91
N ALA A 136 -2.75 -5.89 2.65
CA ALA A 136 -3.91 -5.20 2.11
C ALA A 136 -5.21 -5.84 2.62
N ASN A 137 -6.20 -5.00 2.94
CA ASN A 137 -7.54 -5.42 3.36
C ASN A 137 -8.63 -4.77 2.50
N TYR A 138 -9.69 -5.51 2.21
CA TYR A 138 -10.92 -4.91 1.70
C TYR A 138 -11.55 -4.01 2.77
N VAL A 139 -12.01 -2.84 2.33
CA VAL A 139 -12.78 -1.91 3.16
C VAL A 139 -14.16 -1.71 2.53
N ALA A 140 -15.17 -2.03 3.33
CA ALA A 140 -16.56 -1.96 2.93
C ALA A 140 -17.09 -0.52 2.94
N THR A 141 -18.11 -0.31 2.14
CA THR A 141 -19.03 0.82 2.21
C THR A 141 -20.44 0.28 2.45
N PRO A 142 -21.42 1.12 2.85
CA PRO A 142 -22.81 0.69 3.03
C PRO A 142 -23.45 0.03 1.80
N ILE A 143 -22.88 0.22 0.61
CA ILE A 143 -23.39 -0.28 -0.67
C ILE A 143 -22.55 -1.39 -1.29
N SER A 144 -21.34 -1.64 -0.79
CA SER A 144 -20.44 -2.65 -1.33
C SER A 144 -19.43 -3.09 -0.28
N GLU A 145 -19.40 -4.40 0.00
CA GLU A 145 -18.50 -5.01 0.99
C GLU A 145 -17.01 -4.95 0.58
N LYS A 146 -16.73 -4.78 -0.71
CA LYS A 146 -15.38 -4.76 -1.28
C LYS A 146 -15.15 -3.53 -2.16
N ARG A 147 -15.55 -2.36 -1.69
CA ARG A 147 -15.45 -1.14 -2.50
C ARG A 147 -14.03 -0.63 -2.62
N PHE A 148 -13.27 -0.68 -1.53
CA PHE A 148 -11.90 -0.18 -1.48
C PHE A 148 -10.94 -1.26 -1.03
N ILE A 149 -9.68 -1.10 -1.41
CA ILE A 149 -8.56 -1.85 -0.85
C ILE A 149 -7.69 -0.83 -0.13
N CYS A 150 -7.53 -0.99 1.18
CA CYS A 150 -6.54 -0.24 1.94
C CYS A 150 -5.29 -1.11 2.07
N THR A 151 -4.16 -0.59 1.61
CA THR A 151 -2.88 -1.30 1.57
C THR A 151 -1.75 -0.38 2.02
N GLN A 152 -0.67 -0.97 2.52
CA GLN A 152 0.54 -0.20 2.79
C GLN A 152 1.18 0.27 1.47
N GLY A 153 1.98 1.34 1.52
CA GLY A 153 2.84 1.69 0.40
C GLY A 153 3.82 0.54 0.09
N PRO A 154 3.96 0.10 -1.18
CA PRO A 154 4.79 -1.05 -1.54
C PRO A 154 6.22 -0.94 -1.00
N LEU A 155 6.76 -2.06 -0.53
CA LEU A 155 8.17 -2.22 -0.18
C LEU A 155 8.91 -2.77 -1.39
N ASP A 156 10.23 -2.62 -1.45
CA ASP A 156 11.05 -3.13 -2.55
C ASP A 156 10.78 -4.62 -2.84
N CYS A 157 10.61 -5.42 -1.78
CA CYS A 157 10.30 -6.85 -1.87
C CYS A 157 8.83 -7.19 -2.21
N THR A 158 7.93 -6.21 -2.24
CA THR A 158 6.48 -6.41 -2.48
C THR A 158 5.94 -5.60 -3.67
N ILE A 159 6.80 -4.96 -4.49
CA ILE A 159 6.35 -4.21 -5.68
C ILE A 159 5.61 -5.13 -6.65
N THR A 160 6.16 -6.32 -6.93
CA THR A 160 5.54 -7.30 -7.82
C THR A 160 4.18 -7.76 -7.29
N ASP A 161 4.11 -8.08 -6.00
CA ASP A 161 2.88 -8.50 -5.33
C ASP A 161 1.78 -7.42 -5.39
N PHE A 162 2.16 -6.16 -5.27
CA PHE A 162 1.24 -5.04 -5.41
C PHE A 162 0.64 -4.98 -6.81
N TRP A 163 1.44 -5.16 -7.86
CA TRP A 163 0.91 -5.17 -9.22
C TRP A 163 0.09 -6.44 -9.52
N HIS A 164 0.46 -7.59 -8.98
CA HIS A 164 -0.38 -8.79 -9.04
C HIS A 164 -1.75 -8.54 -8.40
N MET A 165 -1.79 -7.88 -7.23
CA MET A 165 -3.03 -7.47 -6.59
C MET A 165 -3.87 -6.55 -7.47
N VAL A 166 -3.26 -5.49 -8.03
CA VAL A 166 -3.97 -4.52 -8.88
C VAL A 166 -4.63 -5.18 -10.08
N ILE A 167 -3.91 -6.08 -10.75
CA ILE A 167 -4.42 -6.82 -11.92
C ILE A 167 -5.49 -7.82 -11.48
N GLN A 168 -5.23 -8.61 -10.43
CA GLN A 168 -6.16 -9.64 -9.93
C GLN A 168 -7.51 -9.04 -9.50
N GLU A 169 -7.46 -7.90 -8.81
CA GLU A 169 -8.65 -7.23 -8.29
C GLU A 169 -9.25 -6.24 -9.29
N GLU A 170 -8.78 -6.26 -10.55
CA GLU A 170 -9.26 -5.41 -11.65
C GLU A 170 -9.35 -3.93 -11.24
N THR A 171 -8.34 -3.45 -10.52
CA THR A 171 -8.35 -2.11 -9.94
C THR A 171 -8.18 -1.05 -11.02
N GLU A 172 -9.19 -0.20 -11.19
CA GLU A 172 -9.19 0.87 -12.19
C GLU A 172 -8.48 2.14 -11.74
N THR A 173 -8.38 2.39 -10.43
CA THR A 173 -7.87 3.66 -9.88
C THR A 173 -7.04 3.41 -8.63
N LEU A 174 -5.85 4.02 -8.60
CA LEU A 174 -4.98 4.13 -7.42
C LEU A 174 -5.02 5.57 -6.93
N ILE A 175 -5.13 5.75 -5.61
CA ILE A 175 -5.25 7.06 -4.94
C ILE A 175 -4.03 7.28 -4.05
#